data_AF-A0A0M0T4U4-F1
#
_entry.id   AF-A0A0M0T4U4-F1
#
_cell.length_a   1.000
_cell.length_b   1.000
_cell.length_c   1.000
_cell.angle_alpha   90.00
_cell.angle_beta   90.00
_cell.angle_gamma   90.00
#
_symmetry.space_group_name_H-M   'P 1'
#
loop_
_entity.id
_entity.type
_entity.pdbx_description
1 polymer ?
#
loop_
_entity_poly.entity_id
_entity_poly.type
_entity_poly.pdbx_seq_one_letter_code
_entity_poly.pdbx_strand_id
1 'polypeptide(L)'
;MNNTILWLDLETYSEIPIKNGTHTYAEHAEIMLFAWAVNNNPVQVWDVISGASMPAELRKTLLDPAVILFAHNSHFDRTVLRHYMPKLRLDISRWRDTMVQALAHGLPGALGALCEVLGIPSDRAKDKEGKA
;
A
#
# COMPACT_ATOMS: atom_id res chain seq x y z
N MET A 1 -11.70 -21.70 2.89
CA MET A 1 -12.38 -20.42 3.18
C MET A 1 -11.60 -19.36 2.42
N ASN A 2 -12.23 -18.58 1.56
CA ASN A 2 -11.54 -17.48 0.89
C ASN A 2 -11.47 -16.32 1.87
N ASN A 3 -10.27 -15.93 2.27
CA ASN A 3 -10.07 -14.75 3.10
C ASN A 3 -10.36 -13.49 2.27
N THR A 4 -11.05 -12.51 2.86
CA THR A 4 -11.18 -11.18 2.26
C THR A 4 -9.81 -10.51 2.22
N ILE A 5 -9.45 -9.97 1.06
CA ILE A 5 -8.20 -9.23 0.82
C ILE A 5 -8.52 -7.75 0.71
N LEU A 6 -7.72 -6.92 1.39
CA LEU A 6 -7.63 -5.49 1.15
C LEU A 6 -6.28 -5.20 0.48
N TRP A 7 -6.33 -4.80 -0.78
CA TRP A 7 -5.19 -4.21 -1.47
C TRP A 7 -5.09 -2.74 -1.06
N LEU A 8 -3.88 -2.25 -0.82
CA LEU A 8 -3.63 -0.85 -0.54
C LEU A 8 -2.29 -0.37 -1.10
N ASP A 9 -2.24 0.93 -1.37
CA ASP A 9 -1.04 1.69 -1.74
C ASP A 9 -1.19 3.14 -1.25
N LEU A 10 -0.09 3.77 -0.85
CA LEU A 10 -0.10 5.12 -0.28
C LEU A 10 0.77 6.08 -1.10
N GLU A 11 0.18 7.23 -1.45
CA GLU A 11 0.95 8.37 -1.92
C GLU A 11 1.23 9.30 -0.75
N THR A 12 2.50 9.66 -0.57
CA THR A 12 2.97 10.32 0.64
C THR A 12 3.87 11.51 0.33
N TYR A 13 3.87 12.49 1.22
CA TYR A 13 4.79 13.61 1.20
C TYR A 13 5.51 13.71 2.54
N SER A 14 6.80 14.02 2.52
CA SER A 14 7.59 14.34 3.71
C SER A 14 8.66 15.34 3.31
N GLU A 15 8.91 16.33 4.16
CA GLU A 15 10.06 17.23 4.00
C GLU A 15 11.39 16.47 4.13
N ILE A 16 11.37 15.33 4.84
CA ILE A 16 12.53 14.45 4.96
C ILE A 16 12.61 13.58 3.70
N PRO A 17 13.74 13.59 2.97
CA PRO A 17 13.90 12.72 1.80
C PRO A 17 13.86 11.24 2.17
N ILE A 18 13.17 10.41 1.38
CA ILE A 18 13.04 8.95 1.62
C ILE A 18 14.41 8.23 1.65
N LYS A 19 15.43 8.78 0.97
CA LYS A 19 16.81 8.28 1.02
C LYS A 19 17.45 8.31 2.42
N ASN A 20 16.87 9.07 3.36
CA ASN A 20 17.29 9.10 4.75
C ASN A 20 16.73 7.92 5.57
N GLY A 21 15.92 7.05 4.94
CA GLY A 21 15.38 5.83 5.54
C GLY A 21 13.87 5.92 5.80
N THR A 22 13.18 4.80 5.61
CA THR A 22 11.71 4.70 5.71
C THR A 22 11.16 5.16 7.06
N HIS A 23 11.83 4.83 8.17
CA HIS A 23 11.36 5.19 9.51
C HIS A 23 11.43 6.71 9.73
N THR A 24 12.58 7.33 9.46
CA THR A 24 12.75 8.78 9.58
C THR A 24 11.85 9.53 8.61
N TYR A 25 11.66 9.01 7.39
CA TYR A 25 10.69 9.56 6.44
C TYR A 25 9.27 9.55 7.02
N ALA A 26 8.83 8.38 7.52
CA ALA A 26 7.47 8.13 7.97
C ALA A 26 7.06 8.93 9.22
N GLU A 27 8.02 9.28 10.09
CA GLU A 27 7.76 10.14 11.27
C GLU A 27 7.24 11.53 10.89
N HIS A 28 7.59 12.00 9.70
CA HIS A 28 7.23 13.32 9.18
C HIS A 28 6.31 13.23 7.95
N ALA A 29 5.89 12.02 7.57
CA ALA A 29 5.13 11.81 6.35
C ALA A 29 3.64 12.11 6.56
N GLU A 30 3.08 12.83 5.61
CA GLU A 30 1.65 12.96 5.40
C GLU A 30 1.21 11.95 4.34
N ILE A 31 0.06 11.31 4.56
CA ILE A 31 -0.62 10.54 3.51
C ILE A 31 -1.44 11.52 2.69
N MET A 32 -1.16 11.58 1.39
CA MET A 32 -1.85 12.46 0.43
C MET A 32 -3.05 11.73 -0.16
N LEU A 33 -2.80 10.52 -0.68
CA LEU A 33 -3.82 9.64 -1.26
C LEU A 33 -3.69 8.24 -0.66
N PHE A 34 -4.84 7.60 -0.45
CA PHE A 34 -4.93 6.21 -0.04
C PHE A 34 -5.72 5.45 -1.10
N ALA A 35 -5.01 4.73 -1.98
CA ALA A 35 -5.62 3.82 -2.96
C ALA A 35 -5.90 2.46 -2.32
N TRP A 36 -7.07 1.89 -2.57
CA TRP A 36 -7.46 0.60 -2.00
C TRP A 36 -8.48 -0.14 -2.84
N ALA A 37 -8.52 -1.47 -2.69
CA ALA A 37 -9.53 -2.33 -3.30
C ALA A 37 -9.82 -3.55 -2.42
N VAL A 38 -11.08 -3.95 -2.36
CA VAL A 38 -11.50 -5.18 -1.65
C VAL A 38 -11.64 -6.30 -2.65
N ASN A 39 -10.85 -7.36 -2.48
CA ASN A 39 -10.79 -8.50 -3.40
C ASN A 39 -10.58 -8.05 -4.85
N ASN A 40 -11.60 -8.23 -5.71
CA ASN A 40 -11.59 -7.88 -7.12
C ASN A 40 -12.52 -6.69 -7.43
N ASN A 41 -13.00 -5.97 -6.40
CA ASN A 41 -13.79 -4.76 -6.61
C ASN A 41 -12.93 -3.66 -7.25
N PRO A 42 -13.54 -2.68 -7.94
CA PRO A 42 -12.82 -1.54 -8.49
C PRO A 42 -11.97 -0.83 -7.43
N VAL A 43 -10.82 -0.30 -7.86
CA VAL A 43 -9.96 0.54 -7.03
C VAL A 43 -10.72 1.82 -6.65
N GLN A 44 -10.64 2.16 -5.37
CA GLN A 44 -11.12 3.41 -4.81
C GLN A 44 -9.92 4.21 -4.32
N VAL A 45 -10.02 5.54 -4.35
CA VAL A 45 -8.99 6.44 -3.83
C VAL A 45 -9.64 7.37 -2.82
N TRP A 46 -9.12 7.36 -1.60
CA TRP A 46 -9.44 8.39 -0.62
C TRP A 46 -8.40 9.51 -0.73
N ASP A 47 -8.87 10.69 -1.12
CA ASP A 47 -8.10 11.93 -1.02
C ASP A 47 -8.09 12.38 0.44
N VAL A 48 -6.96 12.14 1.10
CA VAL A 48 -6.80 12.33 2.55
C VAL A 48 -6.71 13.82 2.91
N ILE A 49 -6.16 14.63 2.00
CA ILE A 49 -5.94 16.06 2.21
C ILE A 49 -7.15 16.92 1.81
N SER A 50 -8.13 16.35 1.11
CA SER A 50 -9.39 17.04 0.78
C SER A 50 -10.23 17.47 1.99
N GLY A 51 -9.93 16.95 3.19
CA GLY A 51 -10.74 17.13 4.39
C GLY A 51 -11.93 16.17 4.48
N ALA A 52 -12.15 15.31 3.47
CA ALA A 52 -13.14 14.25 3.53
C ALA A 52 -12.76 13.21 4.59
N SER A 53 -13.77 12.74 5.34
CA SER A 53 -13.58 11.62 6.27
C SER A 53 -13.21 10.34 5.53
N MET A 54 -12.43 9.48 6.19
CA MET A 54 -12.10 8.14 5.69
C MET A 54 -13.37 7.39 5.25
N PRO A 55 -13.41 6.79 4.04
CA PRO A 55 -14.53 5.97 3.61
C PRO A 55 -14.88 4.89 4.62
N ALA A 56 -16.17 4.74 4.92
CA ALA A 56 -16.64 3.82 5.96
C ALA A 56 -16.26 2.35 5.65
N GLU A 57 -16.28 1.96 4.38
CA GLU A 57 -15.85 0.63 3.93
C GLU A 57 -14.36 0.41 4.19
N LEU A 58 -13.49 1.36 3.81
CA LEU A 58 -12.06 1.30 4.10
C LEU A 58 -11.79 1.17 5.60
N ARG A 59 -12.45 1.99 6.41
CA ARG A 59 -12.33 1.91 7.87
C ARG A 59 -12.73 0.54 8.40
N LYS A 60 -13.85 -0.01 7.91
CA LYS A 60 -14.37 -1.30 8.31
C LYS A 60 -13.40 -2.44 7.94
N THR A 61 -12.86 -2.43 6.73
CA THR A 61 -11.95 -3.49 6.24
C THR A 61 -10.59 -3.44 6.93
N LEU A 62 -10.06 -2.25 7.20
CA LEU A 62 -8.83 -2.08 7.99
C LEU A 62 -8.98 -2.63 9.41
N LEU A 63 -10.12 -2.38 10.07
CA LEU A 63 -10.35 -2.79 11.45
C LEU A 63 -10.76 -4.27 11.61
N ASP A 64 -11.20 -4.93 10.56
CA ASP A 64 -11.59 -6.34 10.62
C ASP A 64 -10.35 -7.26 10.68
N PRO A 65 -10.12 -7.98 11.81
CA PRO A 65 -8.93 -8.84 11.95
C PRO A 65 -8.91 -10.04 11.00
N ALA A 66 -10.05 -10.41 10.41
CA ALA A 66 -10.13 -11.50 9.42
C ALA A 66 -9.66 -11.06 8.01
N VAL A 67 -9.56 -9.75 7.76
CA VAL A 67 -9.11 -9.21 6.47
C VAL A 67 -7.58 -9.25 6.39
N ILE A 68 -7.07 -9.83 5.31
CA ILE A 68 -5.64 -9.87 4.97
C ILE A 68 -5.29 -8.61 4.18
N LEU A 69 -4.21 -7.95 4.59
CA LEU A 69 -3.73 -6.70 4.01
C LEU A 69 -2.63 -7.01 3.01
N PHE A 70 -2.74 -6.50 1.79
CA PHE A 70 -1.73 -6.64 0.75
C PHE A 70 -1.22 -5.27 0.31
N ALA A 71 0.11 -5.16 0.24
CA ALA A 71 0.80 -4.04 -0.38
C ALA A 71 2.05 -4.58 -1.11
N HIS A 72 2.62 -3.80 -2.02
CA HIS A 72 3.88 -4.13 -2.68
C HIS A 72 4.98 -3.31 -2.03
N ASN A 73 5.94 -3.96 -1.33
CA ASN A 73 6.84 -3.29 -0.38
C ASN A 73 6.10 -2.73 0.84
N SER A 74 5.27 -3.57 1.46
CA SER A 74 4.47 -3.30 2.66
C SER A 74 5.25 -2.73 3.83
N HIS A 75 6.57 -2.91 3.88
CA HIS A 75 7.42 -2.26 4.89
C HIS A 75 7.25 -0.75 4.88
N PHE A 76 7.11 -0.13 3.71
CA PHE A 76 6.87 1.30 3.57
C PHE A 76 5.49 1.68 4.14
N ASP A 77 4.42 1.14 3.56
CA ASP A 77 3.03 1.54 3.91
C ASP A 77 2.70 1.27 5.37
N ARG A 78 3.08 0.10 5.90
CA ARG A 78 2.81 -0.25 7.30
C ARG A 78 3.58 0.62 8.28
N THR A 79 4.70 1.22 7.85
CA THR A 79 5.49 2.13 8.68
C THR A 79 4.85 3.51 8.66
N VAL A 80 4.52 4.03 7.49
CA VAL A 80 3.76 5.29 7.36
C VAL A 80 2.44 5.24 8.13
N LEU A 81 1.62 4.20 7.96
CA LEU A 81 0.34 4.05 8.68
C LEU A 81 0.50 4.01 10.20
N ARG A 82 1.62 3.48 10.71
CA ARG A 82 1.87 3.41 12.14
C ARG A 82 2.11 4.79 12.75
N HIS A 83 2.75 5.68 12.00
CA HIS A 83 3.00 7.06 12.42
C HIS A 83 1.77 7.94 12.17
N TYR A 84 1.14 7.82 10.99
CA TYR A 84 -0.01 8.64 10.60
C TYR A 84 -1.31 8.24 11.35
N MET A 85 -1.54 6.95 11.60
CA MET A 85 -2.74 6.42 12.28
C MET A 85 -2.40 5.46 13.42
N PRO A 86 -1.72 5.92 14.49
CA PRO A 86 -1.20 5.04 15.55
C PRO A 86 -2.30 4.25 16.30
N LYS A 87 -3.55 4.72 16.25
CA LYS A 87 -4.71 4.06 16.86
C LYS A 87 -5.22 2.86 16.06
N LEU A 88 -4.90 2.75 14.77
CA LEU A 88 -5.41 1.71 13.89
C LEU A 88 -4.82 0.32 14.17
N ARG A 89 -3.66 0.25 14.86
CA ARG A 89 -3.00 -0.97 15.39
C ARG A 89 -3.20 -2.22 14.52
N LEU A 90 -2.84 -2.11 13.24
CA LEU A 90 -2.93 -3.23 12.30
C LEU A 90 -1.91 -4.31 12.67
N ASP A 91 -2.39 -5.51 13.00
CA ASP A 91 -1.55 -6.65 13.33
C ASP A 91 -0.64 -7.02 12.14
N ILE A 92 0.66 -7.15 12.41
CA ILE A 92 1.67 -7.54 11.42
C ILE A 92 1.37 -8.90 10.77
N SER A 93 0.71 -9.81 11.49
CA SER A 93 0.36 -11.15 10.99
C SER A 93 -0.61 -11.12 9.79
N ARG A 94 -1.36 -10.01 9.64
CA ARG A 94 -2.33 -9.79 8.56
C ARG A 94 -1.69 -9.35 7.25
N TRP A 95 -0.43 -8.91 7.27
CA TRP A 95 0.21 -8.35 6.09
C TRP A 95 0.77 -9.42 5.16
N ARG A 96 0.62 -9.19 3.86
CA ARG A 96 1.27 -9.92 2.78
C ARG A 96 1.93 -8.90 1.85
N ASP A 97 3.11 -9.27 1.36
CA ASP A 97 3.95 -8.39 0.58
C ASP A 97 4.31 -9.05 -0.74
N THR A 98 3.80 -8.49 -1.84
CA THR A 98 4.03 -9.05 -3.17
C THR A 98 5.46 -8.87 -3.65
N MET A 99 6.20 -7.86 -3.15
CA MET A 99 7.64 -7.73 -3.41
C MET A 99 8.40 -8.87 -2.74
N VAL A 100 8.11 -9.16 -1.47
CA VAL A 100 8.75 -10.27 -0.75
C VAL A 100 8.42 -11.61 -1.41
N GLN A 101 7.16 -11.81 -1.82
CA GLN A 101 6.75 -13.00 -2.56
C GLN A 101 7.55 -13.15 -3.86
N ALA A 102 7.68 -12.08 -4.65
CA ALA A 102 8.49 -12.09 -5.87
C ALA A 102 9.96 -12.49 -5.60
N LEU A 103 10.59 -11.85 -4.62
CA LEU A 103 11.98 -12.12 -4.26
C LEU A 103 12.18 -13.56 -3.78
N ALA A 104 11.22 -14.12 -3.04
CA ALA A 104 11.25 -15.52 -2.61
C ALA A 104 11.21 -16.52 -3.78
N HIS A 105 10.68 -16.10 -4.93
CA HIS A 105 10.66 -16.89 -6.17
C HIS A 105 11.80 -16.55 -7.14
N GLY A 106 12.79 -15.75 -6.72
CA GLY A 106 13.90 -15.31 -7.58
C GLY A 106 13.48 -14.33 -8.68
N LEU A 107 12.31 -13.71 -8.55
CA LEU A 107 11.81 -12.67 -9.47
C LEU A 107 12.31 -11.28 -9.01
N PRO A 108 12.34 -10.28 -9.91
CA PRO A 108 12.72 -8.92 -9.52
C PRO A 108 11.74 -8.34 -8.50
N GLY A 109 12.25 -7.52 -7.57
CA GLY A 109 11.40 -6.90 -6.53
C GLY A 109 10.59 -5.71 -7.02
N ALA A 110 11.02 -5.00 -8.06
CA ALA A 110 10.33 -3.80 -8.52
C ALA A 110 9.04 -4.15 -9.29
N LEU A 111 7.90 -3.59 -8.88
CA LEU A 111 6.59 -3.82 -9.53
C LEU A 111 6.61 -3.65 -11.06
N GLY A 112 7.29 -2.62 -11.57
CA GLY A 112 7.42 -2.41 -13.02
C GLY A 112 8.17 -3.56 -13.72
N ALA A 113 9.29 -4.01 -13.16
CA ALA A 113 10.04 -5.15 -13.69
C ALA A 113 9.25 -6.47 -13.56
N LEU A 114 8.44 -6.61 -12.51
CA LEU A 114 7.52 -7.75 -12.39
C LEU A 114 6.46 -7.75 -13.49
N CYS A 115 5.84 -6.60 -13.78
CA CYS A 115 4.88 -6.49 -14.88
C CYS A 115 5.51 -6.93 -16.22
N GLU A 116 6.76 -6.54 -16.48
CA GLU A 116 7.50 -6.95 -17.68
C GLU A 116 7.73 -8.46 -17.73
N VAL A 117 8.27 -9.06 -16.65
CA VAL A 117 8.56 -10.50 -16.59
C VAL A 117 7.29 -11.36 -16.67
N LEU A 118 6.19 -10.88 -16.09
CA LEU A 118 4.90 -11.58 -16.10
C LEU A 118 4.07 -11.33 -17.37
N GLY A 119 4.58 -10.52 -18.32
CA GLY A 119 3.87 -10.21 -19.56
C GLY A 119 2.57 -9.44 -19.35
N ILE A 120 2.50 -8.58 -18.33
CA ILE A 120 1.32 -7.74 -18.07
C ILE A 120 1.20 -6.68 -19.17
N PRO A 121 0.04 -6.56 -19.83
CA PRO A 121 -0.20 -5.52 -20.83
C PRO A 121 0.06 -4.11 -20.29
N SER A 122 0.58 -3.21 -21.13
CA SER A 122 1.04 -1.87 -20.70
C SER A 122 -0.06 -1.00 -20.08
N ASP A 123 -1.32 -1.18 -20.50
CA ASP A 123 -2.51 -0.50 -19.95
C ASP A 123 -2.87 -0.97 -18.53
N ARG A 124 -2.27 -2.08 -18.07
CA ARG A 124 -2.45 -2.67 -16.73
C ARG A 124 -1.14 -2.78 -15.95
N ALA A 125 -0.02 -2.44 -16.57
CA ALA A 125 1.29 -2.43 -15.95
C ALA A 125 1.43 -1.21 -15.03
N LYS A 126 2.49 -1.19 -14.22
CA LYS A 126 2.80 -0.02 -13.39
C LYS A 126 2.88 1.23 -14.26
N ASP A 127 2.11 2.25 -13.89
CA ASP A 127 2.18 3.56 -14.54
C ASP A 127 3.58 4.15 -14.40
N LYS A 128 4.09 4.71 -15.50
CA LYS A 128 5.43 5.30 -15.57
C LYS A 128 5.44 6.76 -15.13
N GLU A 129 4.29 7.44 -15.07
CA GLU A 129 4.21 8.86 -14.71
C GLU A 129 4.55 9.14 -13.24
N GLY A 130 4.42 8.16 -12.33
CA GLY A 130 4.84 8.28 -10.93
C GLY A 130 6.36 8.20 -10.67
N LYS A 131 7.19 8.21 -11.72
CA LYS A 131 8.66 8.29 -11.60
C LYS A 131 9.14 9.72 -11.87
N ALA A 132 8.89 10.64 -10.94
CA ALA A 132 9.53 11.95 -10.93
C ALA A 132 10.68 11.96 -9.90
#